data_AF-A0A6M7WBP6-F1
#
_entry.id   AF-A0A6M7WBP6-F1
#
_cell.length_a   1.000
_cell.length_b   1.000
_cell.length_c   1.000
_cell.angle_alpha   90.00
_cell.angle_beta   90.00
_cell.angle_gamma   90.00
#
_symmetry.space_group_name_H-M   'P 1'
#
loop_
_entity.id
_entity.type
_entity.pdbx_description
1 polymer ?
#
loop_
_entity_poly.entity_id
_entity_poly.type
_entity_poly.pdbx_seq_one_letter_code
_entity_poly.pdbx_strand_id
1 'polypeptide(L)'
;MVTNALSPLRVIGALHDLVDPEGVVAAMSSGVGSINDNVGGRWEIDRASSEALNQMMKGFAIRKGNGRTYIAMSTGWVRTEMGGNGAAPLDIETSAHAIAETLIARSGAGGVHFVDFRNQPLAW
;
A
#
# COMPACT_ATOMS: atom_id res chain seq x y z
N MET A 1 7.24 -4.34 -12.58
CA MET A 1 7.01 -5.70 -12.01
C MET A 1 8.06 -6.13 -10.98
N VAL A 2 9.34 -6.30 -11.32
CA VAL A 2 10.37 -6.72 -10.34
C VAL A 2 10.46 -5.71 -9.18
N THR A 3 10.65 -4.43 -9.50
CA THR A 3 10.82 -3.35 -8.51
C THR A 3 9.59 -3.12 -7.65
N ASN A 4 8.41 -2.95 -8.25
CA ASN A 4 7.22 -2.48 -7.52
C ASN A 4 6.40 -3.62 -6.89
N ALA A 5 6.61 -4.88 -7.29
CA ALA A 5 5.73 -5.97 -6.89
C ALA A 5 6.50 -7.15 -6.29
N LEU A 6 7.47 -7.71 -7.00
CA LEU A 6 8.23 -8.88 -6.52
C LEU A 6 9.20 -8.52 -5.37
N SER A 7 9.97 -7.45 -5.53
CA SER A 7 10.98 -7.05 -4.55
C SER A 7 10.40 -6.67 -3.18
N PRO A 8 9.30 -5.88 -3.08
CA PRO A 8 8.66 -5.59 -1.81
C PRO A 8 8.22 -6.85 -1.09
N LEU A 9 7.62 -7.81 -1.80
CA LEU A 9 7.19 -9.07 -1.21
C LEU A 9 8.37 -9.91 -0.69
N ARG A 10 9.51 -9.90 -1.40
CA ARG A 10 10.75 -10.56 -0.94
C ARG A 10 11.28 -9.95 0.34
N VAL A 11 11.33 -8.61 0.42
CA VAL A 11 11.76 -7.89 1.62
C VAL A 11 10.82 -8.20 2.79
N ILE A 12 9.50 -8.09 2.57
CA ILE A 12 8.49 -8.42 3.57
C ILE A 12 8.65 -9.87 4.04
N GLY A 13 8.83 -10.82 3.12
CA GLY A 13 9.04 -12.22 3.48
C GLY A 13 10.29 -12.46 4.32
N ALA A 14 11.41 -11.80 3.98
CA ALA A 14 12.69 -11.96 4.66
C ALA A 14 12.71 -11.33 6.07
N LEU A 15 11.98 -10.23 6.27
CA LEU A 15 11.95 -9.49 7.54
C LEU A 15 10.71 -9.80 8.39
N HIS A 16 9.80 -10.65 7.90
CA HIS A 16 8.49 -10.90 8.50
C HIS A 16 8.55 -11.26 9.99
N ASP A 17 9.51 -12.11 10.36
CA ASP A 17 9.60 -12.65 11.72
C ASP A 17 10.26 -11.67 12.70
N LEU A 18 10.76 -10.53 12.23
CA LEU A 18 11.30 -9.44 13.04
C LEU A 18 10.23 -8.42 13.47
N VAL A 19 9.05 -8.46 12.85
CA VAL A 19 7.94 -7.55 13.18
C VAL A 19 7.18 -8.11 14.36
N ASP A 20 6.79 -7.24 15.29
CA ASP A 20 5.95 -7.58 16.43
C ASP A 20 4.65 -8.30 16.00
N PRO A 21 4.12 -9.28 16.77
CA PRO A 21 2.85 -9.93 16.46
C PRO A 21 1.67 -8.95 16.23
N GLU A 22 1.58 -7.88 17.02
CA GLU A 22 0.54 -6.84 16.91
C GLU A 22 0.96 -5.68 15.99
N GLY A 23 2.18 -5.73 15.46
CA GLY A 23 2.73 -4.75 14.54
C GLY A 23 2.07 -4.74 13.17
N VAL A 24 2.48 -3.77 12.35
CA VAL A 24 1.92 -3.54 11.01
C VAL A 24 2.97 -3.84 9.94
N VAL A 25 2.59 -4.61 8.92
CA VAL A 25 3.38 -4.77 7.70
C VAL A 25 2.69 -4.01 6.57
N ALA A 26 3.26 -2.87 6.18
CA ALA A 26 2.71 -2.03 5.12
C ALA A 26 3.63 -1.98 3.89
N ALA A 27 3.03 -2.01 2.71
CA ALA A 27 3.68 -1.72 1.44
C ALA A 27 3.04 -0.48 0.81
N MET A 28 3.87 0.47 0.37
CA MET A 28 3.38 1.62 -0.39
C MET A 28 2.92 1.13 -1.77
N SER A 29 1.62 1.23 -2.00
CA SER A 29 0.93 0.94 -3.25
C SER A 29 0.38 2.27 -3.80
N SER A 30 -0.64 2.21 -4.65
CA SER A 30 -1.29 3.39 -5.22
C SER A 30 -2.79 3.17 -5.35
N GLY A 31 -3.57 4.25 -5.30
CA GLY A 31 -5.00 4.22 -5.59
C GLY A 31 -5.30 3.75 -7.02
N VAL A 32 -4.36 3.95 -7.96
CA VAL A 32 -4.49 3.39 -9.31
C VAL A 32 -4.29 1.87 -9.35
N GLY A 33 -3.91 1.24 -8.24
CA GLY A 33 -3.86 -0.20 -8.08
C GLY A 33 -5.22 -0.85 -7.76
N SER A 34 -6.30 -0.07 -7.68
CA SER A 34 -7.68 -0.57 -7.62
C SER A 34 -8.14 -0.96 -9.03
N ILE A 35 -8.49 -2.23 -9.21
CA ILE A 35 -9.06 -2.71 -10.48
C ILE A 35 -10.49 -2.18 -10.60
N ASN A 36 -11.27 -2.26 -9.52
CA ASN A 36 -12.68 -1.85 -9.50
C ASN A 36 -12.88 -0.35 -9.72
N ASP A 37 -11.95 0.50 -9.26
CA ASP A 37 -12.05 1.96 -9.45
C ASP A 37 -11.39 2.43 -10.76
N ASN A 38 -11.00 1.52 -11.65
CA ASN A 38 -10.39 1.87 -12.94
C ASN A 38 -11.43 2.32 -13.98
N VAL A 39 -11.86 3.57 -13.89
CA VAL A 39 -12.78 4.18 -14.87
C VAL A 39 -12.08 5.06 -15.92
N GLY A 40 -10.79 5.37 -15.72
CA GLY A 40 -10.03 6.33 -16.52
C GLY A 40 -8.90 5.76 -17.37
N GLY A 41 -8.50 4.50 -17.13
CA GLY A 41 -7.34 3.89 -17.79
C GLY A 41 -6.02 4.59 -17.53
N ARG A 42 -5.07 4.48 -18.48
CA ARG A 42 -3.71 5.05 -18.47
C ARG A 42 -2.78 4.43 -17.42
N TRP A 43 -1.48 4.69 -17.57
CA TRP A 43 -0.44 4.24 -16.65
C TRP A 43 -0.43 2.72 -16.48
N GLU A 44 -0.71 1.98 -17.55
CA GLU A 44 -1.04 0.55 -17.54
C GLU A 44 0.01 -0.30 -16.81
N ILE A 45 1.29 0.02 -17.02
CA ILE A 45 2.40 -0.68 -16.37
C ILE A 45 2.50 -0.35 -14.89
N ASP A 46 2.24 0.90 -14.51
CA ASP A 46 2.24 1.31 -13.10
C ASP A 46 1.08 0.66 -12.35
N ARG A 47 -0.14 0.77 -12.92
CA ARG A 47 -1.35 0.11 -12.44
C ARG A 47 -1.16 -1.38 -12.25
N ALA A 48 -0.77 -2.10 -13.30
CA ALA A 48 -0.58 -3.54 -13.25
C ALA A 48 0.46 -3.94 -12.18
N SER A 49 1.47 -3.09 -11.94
CA SER A 49 2.46 -3.36 -10.90
C SER A 49 1.92 -3.16 -9.48
N SER A 50 1.09 -2.13 -9.25
CA SER A 50 0.40 -1.90 -7.97
C SER A 50 -0.68 -2.94 -7.71
N GLU A 51 -1.46 -3.33 -8.73
CA GLU A 51 -2.45 -4.41 -8.67
C GLU A 51 -1.77 -5.74 -8.28
N ALA A 52 -0.64 -6.06 -8.91
CA ALA A 52 0.13 -7.25 -8.58
C ALA A 52 0.68 -7.22 -7.15
N LEU A 53 1.20 -6.07 -6.69
CA LEU A 53 1.63 -5.88 -5.30
C LEU A 53 0.48 -6.13 -4.33
N ASN A 54 -0.68 -5.51 -4.59
CA ASN A 54 -1.89 -5.64 -3.79
C ASN A 54 -2.32 -7.11 -3.65
N GLN A 55 -2.42 -7.82 -4.78
CA GLN A 55 -2.79 -9.23 -4.81
C GLN A 55 -1.76 -10.12 -4.09
N MET A 56 -0.46 -9.85 -4.26
CA MET A 56 0.60 -10.60 -3.59
C MET A 56 0.61 -10.37 -2.07
N MET A 57 0.37 -9.13 -1.62
CA MET A 57 0.20 -8.80 -0.20
C MET A 57 -0.96 -9.56 0.41
N LYS A 58 -2.13 -9.56 -0.26
CA LYS A 58 -3.30 -10.33 0.17
C LYS A 58 -3.02 -11.82 0.28
N GLY A 59 -2.38 -12.42 -0.74
CA GLY A 59 -1.99 -13.83 -0.73
C GLY A 59 -0.98 -14.15 0.38
N PHE A 60 -0.02 -13.26 0.64
CA PHE A 60 0.95 -13.42 1.71
C PHE A 60 0.30 -13.40 3.09
N ALA A 61 -0.57 -12.42 3.36
CA ALA A 61 -1.32 -12.32 4.61
C ALA A 61 -2.16 -13.57 4.89
N ILE A 62 -2.90 -14.05 3.88
CA ILE A 62 -3.71 -15.28 3.98
C ILE A 62 -2.83 -16.49 4.33
N ARG A 63 -1.70 -16.66 3.64
CA ARG A 63 -0.79 -17.79 3.87
C ARG A 63 -0.11 -17.74 5.24
N LYS A 64 0.19 -16.54 5.77
CA LYS A 64 0.78 -16.41 7.11
C LYS A 64 -0.22 -16.71 8.21
N GLY A 65 -1.49 -16.33 8.04
CA GLY A 65 -2.58 -16.73 8.94
C GLY A 65 -2.37 -16.37 10.42
N ASN A 66 -1.48 -15.42 10.71
CA ASN A 66 -1.01 -15.09 12.06
C ASN A 66 -1.82 -13.98 12.74
N GLY A 67 -2.92 -13.54 12.13
CA GLY A 67 -3.76 -12.47 12.66
C GLY A 67 -3.14 -11.07 12.60
N ARG A 68 -1.93 -10.88 12.06
CA ARG A 68 -1.25 -9.58 11.96
C ARG A 68 -1.96 -8.63 10.98
N THR A 69 -1.79 -7.32 11.16
CA THR A 69 -2.24 -6.30 10.22
C THR A 69 -1.29 -6.19 9.02
N TYR A 70 -1.83 -6.33 7.81
CA TYR A 70 -1.15 -6.09 6.54
C TYR A 70 -1.84 -4.96 5.78
N ILE A 71 -1.07 -4.04 5.20
CA ILE A 71 -1.62 -2.86 4.52
C ILE A 71 -0.99 -2.68 3.14
N ALA A 72 -1.83 -2.59 2.12
CA ALA A 72 -1.50 -1.89 0.88
C ALA A 72 -1.90 -0.42 1.06
N MET A 73 -0.91 0.49 1.01
CA MET A 73 -1.11 1.90 1.34
C MET A 73 -1.12 2.75 0.07
N SER A 74 -2.24 3.38 -0.27
CA SER A 74 -2.30 4.43 -1.27
C SER A 74 -1.89 5.76 -0.66
N THR A 75 -0.78 6.32 -1.11
CA THR A 75 -0.19 7.55 -0.54
C THR A 75 -0.88 8.84 -0.98
N GLY A 76 -1.86 8.75 -1.87
CA GLY A 76 -2.41 9.90 -2.59
C GLY A 76 -1.48 10.41 -3.71
N TRP A 77 -1.92 11.46 -4.43
CA TRP A 77 -1.12 12.09 -5.48
C TRP A 77 -0.28 13.22 -4.88
N VAL A 78 0.99 12.92 -4.62
CA VAL A 78 1.93 13.76 -3.85
C VAL A 78 2.88 14.52 -4.76
N ARG A 79 3.24 15.75 -4.40
CA ARG A 79 4.25 16.61 -5.07
C ARG A 79 5.67 16.06 -4.90
N THR A 80 5.95 14.97 -5.59
CA THR A 80 7.28 14.37 -5.75
C THR A 80 7.69 14.43 -7.22
N GLU A 81 8.92 14.01 -7.54
CA GLU A 81 9.34 13.84 -8.93
C GLU A 81 8.39 12.92 -9.72
N MET A 82 7.94 11.82 -9.10
CA MET A 82 6.99 10.88 -9.72
C MET A 82 5.59 11.48 -9.87
N GLY A 83 5.12 12.25 -8.88
CA GLY A 83 3.82 12.91 -8.95
C GLY A 83 3.78 14.12 -9.87
N GLY A 84 4.93 14.59 -10.34
CA GLY A 84 5.06 15.76 -11.17
C GLY A 84 5.04 17.06 -10.36
N ASN A 85 6.00 17.94 -10.65
CA ASN A 85 6.12 19.24 -10.01
C ASN A 85 4.98 20.16 -10.48
N GLY A 86 3.98 20.39 -9.61
CA GLY A 86 2.96 21.44 -9.78
C GLY A 86 1.53 20.97 -10.06
N ALA A 87 1.30 19.71 -10.45
CA ALA A 87 -0.05 19.18 -10.70
C ALA A 87 -0.61 18.38 -9.50
N ALA A 88 0.27 17.77 -8.71
CA ALA A 88 -0.14 16.96 -7.58
C ALA A 88 -0.72 17.84 -6.43
N PRO A 89 -1.92 17.53 -5.91
CA PRO A 89 -2.60 18.36 -4.92
C PRO A 89 -2.01 18.27 -3.51
N LEU A 90 -1.27 17.20 -3.18
CA LEU A 90 -0.80 16.91 -1.82
C LEU A 90 0.71 17.18 -1.64
N ASP A 91 1.13 17.84 -0.56
CA ASP A 91 2.56 17.89 -0.16
C ASP A 91 3.01 16.61 0.53
N ILE A 92 4.34 16.47 0.61
CA ILE A 92 5.02 15.33 1.21
C ILE A 92 4.70 15.25 2.70
N GLU A 93 4.75 16.36 3.41
CA GLU A 93 4.57 16.43 4.87
C GLU A 93 3.15 15.97 5.26
N THR A 94 2.13 16.46 4.57
CA THR A 94 0.74 16.07 4.81
C THR A 94 0.52 14.58 4.51
N SER A 95 1.05 14.08 3.38
CA SER A 95 0.94 12.66 3.03
C SER A 95 1.64 11.77 4.06
N ALA A 96 2.90 12.07 4.41
CA ALA A 96 3.70 11.27 5.33
C ALA A 96 3.11 11.23 6.74
N HIS A 97 2.64 12.37 7.25
CA HIS A 97 1.99 12.44 8.56
C HIS A 97 0.72 11.58 8.61
N ALA A 98 -0.14 11.70 7.60
CA ALA A 98 -1.40 10.96 7.53
C ALA A 98 -1.19 9.45 7.31
N ILE A 99 -0.15 9.06 6.55
CA ILE A 99 0.27 7.65 6.45
C ILE A 99 0.67 7.12 7.83
N ALA A 100 1.52 7.85 8.58
CA ALA A 100 1.95 7.42 9.91
C ALA A 100 0.77 7.25 10.87
N GLU A 101 -0.15 8.21 10.92
CA GLU A 101 -1.40 8.14 11.68
C GLU A 101 -2.24 6.91 11.28
N THR A 102 -2.37 6.63 9.98
CA THR A 102 -3.11 5.46 9.49
C THR A 102 -2.46 4.14 9.92
N LEU A 103 -1.13 4.05 9.89
CA LEU A 103 -0.41 2.85 10.33
C LEU A 103 -0.60 2.62 11.83
N ILE A 104 -0.48 3.68 12.64
CA ILE A 104 -0.69 3.63 14.10
C ILE A 104 -2.12 3.20 14.40
N ALA A 105 -3.12 3.83 13.76
CA ALA A 105 -4.53 3.55 13.98
C ALA A 105 -4.95 2.12 13.61
N ARG A 106 -4.18 1.43 12.77
CA ARG A 106 -4.44 0.05 12.33
C ARG A 106 -3.56 -0.99 13.02
N SER A 107 -2.66 -0.60 13.92
CA SER A 107 -1.92 -1.55 14.74
C SER A 107 -2.89 -2.46 15.50
N GLY A 108 -2.64 -3.78 15.50
CA GLY A 108 -3.53 -4.76 16.12
C GLY A 108 -4.89 -4.99 15.44
N ALA A 109 -5.24 -4.29 14.36
CA ALA A 109 -6.52 -4.49 13.66
C ALA A 109 -6.67 -5.89 13.01
N GLY A 110 -5.55 -6.51 12.67
CA GLY A 110 -5.46 -7.81 12.02
C GLY A 110 -5.99 -7.82 10.58
N GLY A 111 -5.68 -8.89 9.85
CA GLY A 111 -6.13 -9.07 8.47
C GLY A 111 -5.40 -8.19 7.46
N VAL A 112 -5.94 -8.09 6.25
CA VAL A 112 -5.35 -7.33 5.13
C VAL A 112 -6.26 -6.19 4.68
N HIS A 113 -5.68 -5.01 4.49
CA HIS A 113 -6.39 -3.78 4.18
C HIS A 113 -5.77 -3.09 2.97
N PHE A 114 -6.61 -2.55 2.09
CA PHE A 114 -6.19 -1.59 1.07
C PHE A 114 -6.85 -0.27 1.40
N VAL A 115 -6.03 0.72 1.77
CA VAL A 115 -6.51 2.02 2.27
C VAL A 115 -5.70 3.17 1.70
N ASP A 116 -6.28 4.36 1.69
CA ASP A 116 -5.56 5.59 1.42
C ASP A 116 -4.90 6.18 2.69
N PHE A 117 -4.07 7.21 2.47
CA PHE A 117 -3.39 7.98 3.52
C PHE A 117 -4.35 8.62 4.54
N ARG A 118 -5.66 8.68 4.28
CA ARG A 118 -6.71 9.18 5.19
C ARG A 118 -7.47 8.03 5.87
N ASN A 119 -6.87 6.83 5.86
CA ASN A 119 -7.43 5.61 6.42
C ASN A 119 -8.77 5.18 5.78
N GLN A 120 -9.09 5.65 4.57
CA GLN A 120 -10.30 5.25 3.86
C GLN A 120 -10.07 3.95 3.11
N PRO A 121 -10.97 2.96 3.21
CA PRO A 121 -10.87 1.73 2.43
C PRO A 121 -11.01 2.04 0.94
N LEU A 122 -10.18 1.37 0.14
CA LEU A 122 -10.22 1.38 -1.32
C LEU A 122 -10.74 0.04 -1.82
N ALA A 123 -11.42 0.05 -2.96
CA ALA A 123 -11.80 -1.20 -3.63
C ALA A 123 -10.54 -1.90 -4.14
N TRP A 124 -10.55 -3.23 -4.10
CA TRP A 124 -9.46 -4.04 -4.68
C TRP A 124 -9.57 -4.09 -6.20
#